data_AF-A0A1F4EGD6-F1
#
_entry.id   AF-A0A1F4EGD6-F1
#
_cell.length_a   1.000
_cell.length_b   1.000
_cell.length_c   1.000
_cell.angle_alpha   90.00
_cell.angle_beta   90.00
_cell.angle_gamma   90.00
#
_symmetry.space_group_name_H-M   'P 1'
#
loop_
_entity.id
_entity.type
_entity.pdbx_description
1 polymer ?
#
loop_
_entity_poly.entity_id
_entity_poly.type
_entity_poly.pdbx_seq_one_letter_code
_entity_poly.pdbx_strand_id
1 'polypeptide(L)'
;MALPARVRNSLALILLAAGCAGGPQAPDWQANAAQALQAYQRLYFAGSTDAAEAQFKTARNELASTGRADLVARAELVRCAVRAASLEFDDCPGFEKLRDGAAAPELAYADYLAGRGRHAASDDPLSRLVAAAVQLKSGGISPAGISTAIDIASVQGWRRPLLAWLGVQLKRAEAAGDNDAASRLRKRIELVSE
;
A
#
# COMPACT_ATOMS: atom_id res chain seq x y z
N MET A 1 -68.96 31.14 7.83
CA MET A 1 -68.47 31.69 9.12
C MET A 1 -67.70 30.56 9.80
N ALA A 2 -66.41 30.60 10.13
CA ALA A 2 -65.38 31.64 10.15
C ALA A 2 -64.01 30.98 9.86
N LEU A 3 -63.06 31.78 9.34
CA LEU A 3 -61.74 31.38 8.85
C LEU A 3 -60.70 31.20 9.99
N PRO A 4 -59.64 30.38 9.78
CA PRO A 4 -58.55 30.13 10.73
C PRO A 4 -57.49 31.26 10.72
N ALA A 5 -56.92 31.56 11.89
CA ALA A 5 -55.96 32.64 12.07
C ALA A 5 -54.50 32.14 12.17
N ARG A 6 -53.70 32.59 11.19
CA ARG A 6 -52.26 32.93 11.26
C ARG A 6 -51.24 31.79 11.21
N VAL A 7 -51.11 31.20 10.02
CA VAL A 7 -49.78 30.82 9.48
C VAL A 7 -49.26 32.03 8.71
N ARG A 8 -48.37 32.80 9.32
CA ARG A 8 -47.80 34.02 8.73
C ARG A 8 -46.30 33.83 8.53
N ASN A 9 -45.94 33.64 7.27
CA ASN A 9 -44.76 34.24 6.63
C ASN A 9 -43.38 33.75 7.10
N SER A 10 -42.75 32.91 6.27
CA SER A 10 -41.36 33.11 5.80
C SER A 10 -41.13 32.24 4.56
N LEU A 11 -41.40 32.82 3.39
CA LEU A 11 -40.64 32.52 2.18
C LEU A 11 -39.16 32.80 2.48
N ALA A 12 -38.26 31.91 2.07
CA ALA A 12 -37.17 32.22 1.13
C ALA A 12 -35.94 31.34 1.35
N LEU A 13 -35.40 30.90 0.21
CA LEU A 13 -34.02 30.51 -0.03
C LEU A 13 -33.51 29.24 0.69
N ILE A 14 -33.83 28.08 0.12
CA ILE A 14 -32.86 26.98 0.13
C ILE A 14 -31.84 27.33 -0.95
N LEU A 15 -30.65 27.76 -0.49
CA LEU A 15 -29.47 27.99 -1.31
C LEU A 15 -29.16 26.71 -2.11
N LEU A 16 -29.13 26.86 -3.44
CA LEU A 16 -28.40 25.95 -4.32
C LEU A 16 -26.93 25.99 -3.90
N ALA A 17 -26.47 24.94 -3.25
CA ALA A 17 -25.04 24.65 -3.12
C ALA A 17 -24.52 24.30 -4.52
N ALA A 18 -24.18 25.32 -5.31
CA ALA A 18 -23.29 25.17 -6.45
C ALA A 18 -21.92 24.81 -5.88
N GLY A 19 -21.66 23.51 -5.76
CA GLY A 19 -20.34 23.00 -5.42
C GLY A 19 -19.31 23.56 -6.39
N CYS A 20 -18.21 24.09 -5.85
CA CYS A 20 -17.01 24.44 -6.61
C CYS A 20 -16.33 23.14 -7.09
N ALA A 21 -17.00 22.35 -7.92
CA ALA A 21 -16.42 21.23 -8.67
C ALA A 21 -15.90 21.77 -10.01
N GLY A 22 -14.88 22.62 -9.96
CA GLY A 22 -14.38 23.33 -11.13
C GLY A 22 -12.96 23.86 -10.96
N GLY A 23 -12.12 23.15 -10.20
CA GLY A 23 -10.69 23.38 -10.23
C GLY A 23 -10.08 22.88 -11.54
N PRO A 24 -8.97 23.45 -12.03
CA PRO A 24 -8.28 22.93 -13.21
C PRO A 24 -7.92 21.45 -12.99
N GLN A 25 -8.16 20.64 -14.01
CA GLN A 25 -7.80 19.22 -14.01
C GLN A 25 -6.30 19.07 -13.73
N ALA A 26 -5.94 18.12 -12.86
CA ALA A 26 -4.54 17.81 -12.60
C ALA A 26 -3.82 17.49 -13.92
N PRO A 27 -2.54 17.88 -14.09
CA PRO A 27 -1.79 17.59 -15.31
C PRO A 27 -1.73 16.09 -15.62
N ASP A 28 -1.70 15.74 -16.91
CA ASP A 28 -1.73 14.34 -17.36
C ASP A 28 -0.59 13.49 -16.78
N TRP A 29 0.62 14.05 -16.63
CA TRP A 29 1.76 13.36 -16.04
C TRP A 29 1.45 12.82 -14.62
N GLN A 30 0.64 13.55 -13.85
CA GLN A 30 0.31 13.17 -12.48
C GLN A 30 -0.65 11.98 -12.48
N ALA A 31 -1.64 12.00 -13.36
CA ALA A 31 -2.57 10.89 -13.54
C ALA A 31 -1.87 9.65 -14.10
N ASN A 32 -1.01 9.81 -15.11
CA ASN A 32 -0.24 8.73 -15.73
C ASN A 32 0.71 8.06 -14.73
N ALA A 33 1.45 8.85 -13.96
CA ALA A 33 2.35 8.33 -12.94
C ALA A 33 1.59 7.54 -11.86
N ALA A 34 0.45 8.08 -11.38
CA ALA A 34 -0.37 7.40 -10.37
C ALA A 34 -0.94 6.07 -10.90
N GLN A 35 -1.46 6.05 -12.13
CA GLN A 35 -1.97 4.83 -12.76
C GLN A 35 -0.85 3.79 -12.95
N ALA A 36 0.33 4.21 -13.40
CA ALA A 36 1.48 3.33 -13.57
C ALA A 36 1.98 2.74 -12.24
N LEU A 37 1.98 3.51 -11.14
CA LEU A 37 2.29 2.99 -9.79
C LEU A 37 1.25 1.99 -9.29
N GLN A 38 -0.04 2.24 -9.51
CA GLN A 38 -1.11 1.28 -9.17
C GLN A 38 -0.98 -0.02 -9.98
N ALA A 39 -0.64 0.11 -11.28
CA ALA A 39 -0.38 -1.04 -12.14
C ALA A 39 0.85 -1.82 -11.68
N TYR A 40 1.94 -1.14 -11.29
CA TYR A 40 3.11 -1.77 -10.68
C TYR A 40 2.72 -2.61 -9.46
N GLN A 41 2.03 -2.04 -8.47
CA GLN A 41 1.62 -2.75 -7.26
C GLN A 41 0.78 -4.00 -7.60
N ARG A 42 -0.25 -3.85 -8.44
CA ARG A 42 -1.14 -4.94 -8.83
C ARG A 42 -0.37 -6.07 -9.53
N LEU A 43 0.46 -5.74 -10.52
CA LEU A 43 1.24 -6.72 -11.28
C LEU A 43 2.29 -7.40 -10.40
N TYR A 44 2.94 -6.65 -9.52
CA TYR A 44 3.94 -7.18 -8.59
C TYR A 44 3.33 -8.21 -7.65
N PHE A 45 2.20 -7.87 -7.02
CA PHE A 45 1.47 -8.76 -6.13
C PHE A 45 0.83 -9.96 -6.85
N ALA A 46 0.48 -9.83 -8.12
CA ALA A 46 0.05 -10.94 -8.96
C ALA A 46 1.20 -11.89 -9.34
N GLY A 47 2.46 -11.46 -9.20
CA GLY A 47 3.64 -12.25 -9.53
C GLY A 47 4.27 -11.93 -10.90
N SER A 48 3.68 -11.02 -11.68
CA SER A 48 4.16 -10.62 -13.01
C SER A 48 5.28 -9.56 -12.92
N THR A 49 6.45 -9.94 -12.40
CA THR A 49 7.56 -9.00 -12.08
C THR A 49 7.99 -8.15 -13.27
N ASP A 50 8.21 -8.73 -14.46
CA ASP A 50 8.69 -7.97 -15.61
C ASP A 50 7.69 -6.90 -16.06
N ALA A 51 6.41 -7.26 -16.10
CA ALA A 51 5.34 -6.32 -16.40
C ALA A 51 5.21 -5.23 -15.32
N ALA A 52 5.39 -5.60 -14.05
CA ALA A 52 5.40 -4.64 -12.95
C ALA A 52 6.56 -3.64 -13.13
N GLU A 53 7.78 -4.11 -13.34
CA GLU A 53 8.96 -3.27 -13.53
C GLU A 53 8.85 -2.35 -14.76
N ALA A 54 8.19 -2.81 -15.82
CA ALA A 54 7.85 -1.95 -16.95
C ALA A 54 6.93 -0.79 -16.54
N GLN A 55 5.89 -1.04 -15.74
CA GLN A 55 5.00 0.00 -15.22
C GLN A 55 5.71 0.94 -14.25
N PHE A 56 6.59 0.41 -13.40
CA PHE A 56 7.41 1.24 -12.51
C PHE A 56 8.32 2.19 -13.30
N LYS A 57 8.95 1.68 -14.37
CA LYS A 57 9.76 2.50 -15.27
C LYS A 57 8.94 3.61 -15.92
N THR A 58 7.71 3.33 -16.35
CA THR A 58 6.79 4.34 -16.88
C THR A 58 6.51 5.43 -15.84
N ALA A 59 6.10 5.05 -14.62
CA ALA A 59 5.84 6.01 -13.54
C ALA A 59 7.06 6.88 -13.25
N ARG A 60 8.24 6.26 -13.14
CA ARG A 60 9.49 6.94 -12.86
C ARG A 60 9.88 7.92 -13.96
N ASN A 61 9.66 7.58 -15.23
CA ASN A 61 9.93 8.46 -16.37
C ASN A 61 8.99 9.68 -16.38
N GLU A 62 7.70 9.48 -16.16
CA GLU A 62 6.72 10.57 -16.05
C GLU A 62 7.13 11.56 -14.95
N LEU A 63 7.46 11.06 -13.76
CA LEU A 63 7.87 11.90 -12.63
C LEU A 63 9.22 12.58 -12.89
N ALA A 64 10.19 11.88 -13.46
CA ALA A 64 11.51 12.43 -13.76
C ALA A 64 11.45 13.55 -14.83
N SER A 65 10.50 13.47 -15.78
CA SER A 65 10.31 14.50 -16.82
C SER A 65 9.99 15.88 -16.26
N THR A 66 9.49 15.95 -15.01
CA THR A 66 9.17 17.21 -14.32
C THR A 66 10.38 17.84 -13.60
N GLY A 67 11.51 17.13 -13.52
CA GLY A 67 12.68 17.54 -12.73
C GLY A 67 12.49 17.44 -11.20
N ARG A 68 11.38 16.87 -10.73
CA ARG A 68 11.02 16.77 -9.32
C ARG A 68 11.61 15.53 -8.66
N ALA A 69 12.82 15.64 -8.13
CA ALA A 69 13.52 14.54 -7.45
C ALA A 69 12.74 13.99 -6.25
N ASP A 70 12.00 14.84 -5.54
CA ASP A 70 11.13 14.45 -4.42
C ASP A 70 10.03 13.47 -4.85
N LEU A 71 9.41 13.70 -6.01
CA LEU A 71 8.37 12.79 -6.53
C LEU A 71 8.97 11.45 -6.99
N VAL A 72 10.15 11.46 -7.60
CA VAL A 72 10.87 10.24 -7.96
C VAL A 72 11.24 9.45 -6.71
N ALA A 73 11.72 10.11 -5.65
CA ALA A 73 12.02 9.47 -4.38
C ALA A 73 10.79 8.80 -3.75
N ARG A 74 9.62 9.45 -3.79
CA ARG A 74 8.35 8.85 -3.33
C ARG A 74 7.98 7.60 -4.14
N ALA A 75 8.16 7.62 -5.46
CA ALA A 75 7.91 6.44 -6.29
C ALA A 75 8.83 5.26 -5.92
N GLU A 76 10.13 5.51 -5.73
CA GLU A 76 11.08 4.48 -5.29
C GLU A 76 10.73 3.93 -3.90
N LEU A 77 10.21 4.77 -3.01
CA LEU A 77 9.70 4.32 -1.71
C LEU A 77 8.42 3.48 -1.82
N VAL A 78 7.50 3.81 -2.74
CA VAL A 78 6.34 2.96 -3.05
C VAL A 78 6.80 1.59 -3.54
N ARG A 79 7.81 1.54 -4.42
CA ARG A 79 8.42 0.28 -4.86
C ARG A 79 8.94 -0.52 -3.68
N CYS A 80 9.72 0.11 -2.80
CA CYS A 80 10.27 -0.55 -1.63
C CYS A 80 9.17 -1.07 -0.69
N ALA A 81 8.10 -0.30 -0.47
CA ALA A 81 6.97 -0.69 0.35
C ALA A 81 6.22 -1.92 -0.20
N VAL A 82 5.97 -1.97 -1.51
CA VAL A 82 5.33 -3.14 -2.17
C VAL A 82 6.20 -4.40 -2.02
N ARG A 83 7.53 -4.27 -2.10
CA ARG A 83 8.45 -5.40 -1.89
C ARG A 83 8.49 -5.82 -0.42
N ALA A 84 8.56 -4.88 0.50
CA ALA A 84 8.49 -5.13 1.94
C ALA A 84 7.19 -5.86 2.33
N ALA A 85 6.04 -5.46 1.77
CA ALA A 85 4.76 -6.15 1.98
C ALA A 85 4.78 -7.62 1.54
N SER A 86 5.63 -7.96 0.56
CA SER A 86 5.91 -9.31 0.08
C SER A 86 7.06 -10.00 0.84
N LEU A 87 7.52 -9.41 1.95
CA LEU A 87 8.66 -9.85 2.76
C LEU A 87 9.99 -9.91 2.00
N GLU A 88 10.09 -9.17 0.91
CA GLU A 88 11.32 -8.99 0.16
C GLU A 88 12.00 -7.70 0.65
N PHE A 89 12.83 -7.84 1.68
CA PHE A 89 13.57 -6.72 2.24
C PHE A 89 14.89 -6.50 1.51
N ASP A 90 15.13 -5.25 1.15
CA ASP A 90 16.43 -4.73 0.75
C ASP A 90 16.62 -3.33 1.33
N ASP A 91 17.70 -2.65 0.95
CA ASP A 91 18.01 -1.29 1.39
C ASP A 91 17.34 -0.23 0.50
N CYS A 92 16.24 -0.53 -0.19
CA CYS A 92 15.55 0.38 -1.11
C CYS A 92 16.52 1.06 -2.12
N PRO A 93 17.30 0.32 -2.93
CA PRO A 93 18.44 0.85 -3.68
C PRO A 93 18.10 1.97 -4.68
N GLY A 94 16.85 2.07 -5.14
CA GLY A 94 16.39 3.18 -5.96
C GLY A 94 16.26 4.49 -5.19
N PHE A 95 15.74 4.43 -3.96
CA PHE A 95 15.61 5.59 -3.06
C PHE A 95 16.97 6.04 -2.54
N GLU A 96 17.87 5.11 -2.21
CA GLU A 96 19.18 5.46 -1.64
C GLU A 96 20.02 6.34 -2.57
N LYS A 97 19.86 6.21 -3.89
CA LYS A 97 20.49 7.12 -4.89
C LYS A 97 19.96 8.56 -4.84
N LEU A 98 18.81 8.78 -4.19
CA LEU A 98 18.11 10.06 -4.09
C LEU A 98 18.13 10.59 -2.65
N ARG A 99 18.66 9.84 -1.69
CA ARG A 99 18.57 10.11 -0.24
C ARG A 99 19.08 11.51 0.11
N ASP A 100 20.21 11.93 -0.47
CA ASP A 100 20.82 13.23 -0.18
C ASP A 100 19.94 14.43 -0.57
N GLY A 101 19.06 14.27 -1.54
CA GLY A 101 18.10 15.29 -2.00
C GLY A 101 16.68 15.07 -1.51
N ALA A 102 16.44 14.04 -0.69
CA ALA A 102 15.10 13.69 -0.24
C ALA A 102 14.62 14.61 0.90
N ALA A 103 13.34 14.96 0.88
CA ALA A 103 12.75 15.73 1.97
C ALA A 103 12.54 14.86 3.22
N ALA A 104 12.31 15.51 4.37
CA ALA A 104 12.17 14.84 5.66
C ALA A 104 11.09 13.72 5.71
N PRO A 105 9.91 13.86 5.07
CA PRO A 105 8.92 12.78 5.06
C PRO A 105 9.41 11.49 4.39
N GLU A 106 10.16 11.61 3.28
CA GLU A 106 10.72 10.50 2.54
C GLU A 106 11.81 9.79 3.34
N LEU A 107 12.71 10.55 3.98
CA LEU A 107 13.73 10.00 4.87
C LEU A 107 13.10 9.23 6.04
N ALA A 108 12.08 9.80 6.67
CA ALA A 108 11.36 9.16 7.77
C ALA A 108 10.67 7.85 7.33
N TYR A 109 10.07 7.83 6.14
CA TYR A 109 9.44 6.64 5.60
C TYR A 109 10.48 5.56 5.22
N ALA A 110 11.62 5.96 4.66
CA ALA A 110 12.74 5.05 4.38
C ALA A 110 13.28 4.40 5.67
N ASP A 111 13.47 5.17 6.73
CA ASP A 111 13.92 4.64 8.02
C ASP A 111 12.88 3.72 8.67
N TYR A 112 11.59 4.03 8.49
CA TYR A 112 10.51 3.13 8.89
C TYR A 112 10.55 1.79 8.12
N LEU A 113 10.63 1.81 6.79
CA LEU A 113 10.79 0.58 5.98
C LEU A 113 12.06 -0.19 6.35
N ALA A 114 13.11 0.53 6.76
CA ALA A 114 14.33 -0.07 7.25
C ALA A 114 14.19 -0.72 8.65
N GLY A 115 13.11 -0.44 9.39
CA GLY A 115 12.89 -0.90 10.77
C GLY A 115 13.56 -0.03 11.83
N ARG A 116 14.04 1.16 11.47
CA ARG A 116 14.74 2.11 12.35
C ARG A 116 13.87 3.30 12.78
N GLY A 117 12.65 3.39 12.27
CA GLY A 117 11.73 4.51 12.49
C GLY A 117 10.32 4.08 12.82
N ARG A 118 9.45 5.07 13.08
CA ARG A 118 8.01 4.89 13.27
C ARG A 118 7.26 5.59 12.14
N HIS A 119 6.19 4.97 11.68
CA HIS A 119 5.27 5.56 10.72
C HIS A 119 3.85 5.17 11.11
N ALA A 120 2.93 6.13 11.08
CA ALA A 120 1.52 5.85 11.28
C ALA A 120 0.97 5.19 10.01
N ALA A 121 0.67 3.90 10.07
CA ALA A 121 0.01 3.24 8.96
C ALA A 121 -1.41 3.80 8.82
N SER A 122 -1.79 4.15 7.59
CA SER A 122 -3.19 4.40 7.22
C SER A 122 -3.99 3.09 7.20
N ASP A 123 -5.32 3.21 7.15
CA ASP A 123 -6.23 2.07 7.13
C ASP A 123 -6.22 1.27 5.82
N ASP A 124 -5.53 1.77 4.79
CA ASP A 124 -5.44 1.07 3.51
C ASP A 124 -4.72 -0.30 3.66
N PRO A 125 -5.10 -1.31 2.86
CA PRO A 125 -4.54 -2.66 2.99
C PRO A 125 -3.03 -2.74 2.80
N LEU A 126 -2.44 -1.94 1.90
CA LEU A 126 -1.00 -1.97 1.66
C LEU A 126 -0.24 -1.46 2.89
N SER A 127 -0.63 -0.31 3.43
CA SER A 127 0.03 0.29 4.60
C SER A 127 -0.01 -0.62 5.82
N ARG A 128 -1.14 -1.30 6.06
CA ARG A 128 -1.23 -2.31 7.14
C ARG A 128 -0.33 -3.51 6.90
N LEU A 129 -0.23 -3.99 5.67
CA LEU A 129 0.65 -5.11 5.32
C LEU A 129 2.13 -4.75 5.43
N VAL A 130 2.51 -3.52 5.05
CA VAL A 130 3.85 -2.97 5.26
C VAL A 130 4.17 -2.85 6.75
N ALA A 131 3.20 -2.41 7.57
CA ALA A 131 3.39 -2.36 9.03
C ALA A 131 3.64 -3.73 9.63
N ALA A 132 2.88 -4.76 9.21
CA ALA A 132 3.15 -6.13 9.60
C ALA A 132 4.56 -6.56 9.15
N ALA A 133 4.97 -6.25 7.92
CA ALA A 133 6.30 -6.59 7.42
C ALA A 133 7.42 -5.94 8.23
N VAL A 134 7.31 -4.65 8.58
CA VAL A 134 8.27 -3.92 9.41
C VAL A 134 8.31 -4.50 10.84
N GLN A 135 7.17 -4.89 11.41
CA GLN A 135 7.11 -5.59 12.71
C GLN A 135 7.81 -6.95 12.64
N LEU A 136 7.63 -7.71 11.54
CA LEU A 136 8.34 -8.97 11.34
C LEU A 136 9.86 -8.74 11.23
N LYS A 137 10.27 -7.76 10.42
CA LYS A 137 11.68 -7.39 10.21
C LYS A 137 12.38 -7.00 11.52
N SER A 138 11.67 -6.28 12.40
CA SER A 138 12.19 -5.87 13.72
C SER A 138 12.05 -6.96 14.80
N GLY A 139 11.54 -8.14 14.46
CA GLY A 139 11.38 -9.27 15.38
C GLY A 139 10.20 -9.15 16.36
N GLY A 140 9.34 -8.15 16.19
CA GLY A 140 8.25 -7.83 17.10
C GLY A 140 6.86 -8.39 16.72
N ILE A 141 6.73 -9.10 15.60
CA ILE A 141 5.39 -9.52 15.13
C ILE A 141 4.81 -10.69 15.95
N SER A 142 3.57 -10.52 16.39
CA SER A 142 2.81 -11.54 17.11
C SER A 142 2.22 -12.60 16.15
N PRO A 143 1.83 -13.80 16.64
CA PRO A 143 1.08 -14.77 15.84
C PRO A 143 -0.20 -14.18 15.23
N ALA A 144 -0.92 -13.35 15.99
CA ALA A 144 -2.12 -12.67 15.52
C ALA A 144 -1.81 -11.69 14.37
N GLY A 145 -0.71 -10.94 14.47
CA GLY A 145 -0.26 -10.03 13.40
C GLY A 145 0.06 -10.77 12.10
N ILE A 146 0.64 -11.98 12.18
CA ILE A 146 0.87 -12.84 11.01
C ILE A 146 -0.45 -13.28 10.38
N SER A 147 -1.41 -13.74 11.18
CA SER A 147 -2.74 -14.09 10.67
C SER A 147 -3.44 -12.89 10.01
N THR A 148 -3.38 -11.71 10.62
CA THR A 148 -3.91 -10.48 10.01
C THR A 148 -3.25 -10.15 8.67
N ALA A 149 -1.93 -10.32 8.54
CA ALA A 149 -1.23 -10.10 7.28
C ALA A 149 -1.67 -11.08 6.18
N ILE A 150 -1.86 -12.35 6.54
CA ILE A 150 -2.42 -13.39 5.65
C ILE A 150 -3.83 -13.00 5.21
N ASP A 151 -4.69 -12.56 6.13
CA ASP A 151 -6.08 -12.17 5.82
C ASP A 151 -6.12 -10.95 4.89
N ILE A 152 -5.28 -9.95 5.13
CA ILE A 152 -5.15 -8.77 4.24
C ILE A 152 -4.77 -9.22 2.83
N ALA A 153 -3.71 -10.00 2.68
CA ALA A 153 -3.25 -10.46 1.36
C ALA A 153 -4.28 -11.36 0.68
N SER A 154 -4.95 -12.23 1.44
CA SER A 154 -5.98 -13.14 0.94
C SER A 154 -7.23 -12.41 0.44
N VAL A 155 -7.76 -11.46 1.22
CA VAL A 155 -8.95 -10.67 0.84
C VAL A 155 -8.69 -9.82 -0.40
N GLN A 156 -7.47 -9.30 -0.54
CA GLN A 156 -7.07 -8.52 -1.72
C GLN A 156 -6.70 -9.38 -2.94
N GLY A 157 -6.63 -10.70 -2.81
CA GLY A 157 -6.16 -11.59 -3.88
C GLY A 157 -4.68 -11.39 -4.24
N TRP A 158 -3.87 -10.89 -3.30
CA TRP A 158 -2.45 -10.62 -3.53
C TRP A 158 -1.61 -11.88 -3.34
N ARG A 159 -1.45 -12.65 -4.42
CA ARG A 159 -0.75 -13.94 -4.44
C ARG A 159 0.65 -13.90 -3.84
N ARG A 160 1.52 -13.00 -4.30
CA ARG A 160 2.93 -12.94 -3.87
C ARG A 160 3.07 -12.72 -2.35
N PRO A 161 2.49 -11.66 -1.74
CA PRO A 161 2.58 -11.51 -0.29
C PRO A 161 1.83 -12.62 0.45
N LEU A 162 0.71 -13.14 -0.06
CA LEU A 162 0.01 -14.26 0.56
C LEU A 162 0.93 -15.49 0.72
N LEU A 163 1.65 -15.86 -0.34
CA LEU A 163 2.63 -16.95 -0.28
C LEU A 163 3.75 -16.68 0.72
N ALA A 164 4.28 -15.45 0.73
CA ALA A 164 5.34 -15.07 1.67
C ALA A 164 4.88 -15.21 3.13
N TRP A 165 3.70 -14.69 3.47
CA TRP A 165 3.16 -14.73 4.82
C TRP A 165 2.71 -16.13 5.25
N LEU A 166 2.16 -16.93 4.34
CA LEU A 166 1.89 -18.36 4.60
C LEU A 166 3.19 -19.12 4.91
N GLY A 167 4.28 -18.80 4.19
CA GLY A 167 5.61 -19.35 4.47
C GLY A 167 6.12 -19.01 5.88
N VAL A 168 5.86 -17.79 6.37
CA VAL A 168 6.17 -17.41 7.76
C VAL A 168 5.38 -18.26 8.75
N GLN A 169 4.07 -18.42 8.54
CA GLN A 169 3.22 -19.23 9.43
C GLN A 169 3.62 -20.72 9.42
N LEU A 170 3.99 -21.25 8.26
CA LEU A 170 4.48 -22.63 8.11
C LEU A 170 5.75 -22.87 8.93
N LYS A 171 6.77 -22.00 8.78
CA LYS A 171 8.03 -22.11 9.54
C LYS A 171 7.81 -22.09 11.05
N ARG A 172 6.83 -21.31 11.52
CA ARG A 172 6.47 -21.26 12.94
C ARG A 172 5.78 -22.54 13.43
N ALA A 173 4.86 -23.10 12.64
CA ALA A 173 4.22 -24.36 12.97
C ALA A 173 5.23 -25.51 13.04
N GLU A 174 6.17 -25.55 12.10
CA GLU A 174 7.27 -26.53 12.09
C GLU A 174 8.19 -26.37 13.31
N ALA A 175 8.58 -25.13 13.66
CA ALA A 175 9.38 -24.85 14.85
C ALA A 175 8.65 -25.22 16.17
N ALA A 176 7.32 -25.19 16.18
CA ALA A 176 6.50 -25.62 17.31
C ALA A 176 6.21 -27.13 17.33
N GLY A 177 6.63 -27.89 16.30
CA GLY A 177 6.29 -29.31 16.14
C GLY A 177 4.82 -29.58 15.81
N ASP A 178 4.05 -28.56 15.41
CA ASP A 178 2.65 -28.69 15.02
C ASP A 178 2.53 -29.20 13.57
N ASN A 179 2.70 -30.52 13.43
CA ASN A 179 2.70 -31.20 12.13
C ASN A 179 1.34 -31.11 11.41
N ASP A 180 0.25 -31.03 12.16
CA ASP A 180 -1.10 -30.92 11.61
C ASP A 180 -1.32 -29.52 11.00
N ALA A 181 -0.93 -28.46 11.72
CA ALA A 181 -0.96 -27.11 11.18
C ALA A 181 -0.02 -26.96 9.98
N ALA A 182 1.20 -27.47 10.08
CA ALA A 182 2.17 -27.43 8.97
C ALA A 182 1.62 -28.11 7.71
N SER A 183 0.97 -29.27 7.85
CA SER A 183 0.36 -29.99 6.71
C SER A 183 -0.79 -29.22 6.08
N ARG A 184 -1.66 -28.57 6.88
CA ARG A 184 -2.72 -27.69 6.34
C ARG A 184 -2.14 -26.48 5.60
N LEU A 185 -1.08 -25.88 6.12
CA LEU A 185 -0.44 -24.72 5.51
C LEU A 185 0.24 -25.06 4.18
N ARG A 186 0.92 -26.20 4.08
CA ARG A 186 1.52 -26.67 2.82
C ARG A 186 0.46 -26.82 1.72
N LYS A 187 -0.68 -27.45 2.03
CA LYS A 187 -1.80 -27.59 1.08
C LYS A 187 -2.33 -26.22 0.61
N ARG A 188 -2.43 -25.25 1.51
CA ARG A 188 -2.88 -23.89 1.16
C ARG A 188 -1.86 -23.17 0.29
N ILE A 189 -0.56 -23.32 0.56
CA ILE A 189 0.52 -22.75 -0.27
C ILE A 189 0.49 -23.36 -1.67
N GLU A 190 0.31 -24.67 -1.78
CA GLU A 190 0.18 -25.40 -3.04
C GLU A 190 -0.98 -24.82 -3.88
N LEU A 191 -2.17 -24.72 -3.28
CA LEU A 191 -3.35 -24.15 -3.95
C LEU A 191 -3.13 -22.71 -4.47
N VAL A 192 -2.40 -21.87 -3.72
CA VAL A 192 -2.10 -20.49 -4.15
C VAL A 192 -1.00 -20.45 -5.22
N SER A 193 -0.20 -21.50 -5.33
CA SER A 193 0.93 -21.62 -6.27
C SER A 193 0.55 -22.22 -7.63
N GLU A 194 -0.60 -22.87 -7.74
CA GLU A 194 -1.21 -23.30 -9.02
C GLU A 194 -1.48 -22.12 -9.95
#